data_AF-A0A5B1R436-F1
#
_entry.id   AF-A0A5B1R436-F1
#
_cell.length_a   1.000
_cell.length_b   1.000
_cell.length_c   1.000
_cell.angle_alpha   90.00
_cell.angle_beta   90.00
_cell.angle_gamma   90.00
#
_symmetry.space_group_name_H-M   'P 1'
#
loop_
_entity.id
_entity.type
_entity.pdbx_description
1 polymer ?
#
loop_
_entity_poly.entity_id
_entity_poly.type
_entity_poly.pdbx_seq_one_letter_code
_entity_poly.pdbx_strand_id
1 'polypeptide(L)'
;YPDGCILITDVMKILDPNLKDGVHEWRDGKRFVKEGFKLYLEGTDTLAGSVISLDACVRNFSRFTGCSLGEAIKCATFNPARYVYGLLKK
;
A
#
# COMPACT_ATOMS: atom_id res chain seq x y z
N TYR A 1 15.60 8.87 -3.17
CA TYR A 1 15.43 7.39 -3.20
C TYR A 1 16.55 6.81 -4.08
N PRO A 2 16.92 5.52 -4.04
CA PRO A 2 16.21 4.37 -3.44
C PRO A 2 16.58 4.00 -1.99
N ASP A 3 17.75 4.37 -1.46
CA ASP A 3 18.28 3.71 -0.25
C ASP A 3 17.52 3.92 1.06
N GLY A 4 16.71 4.98 1.15
CA GLY A 4 15.85 5.28 2.30
C GLY A 4 14.36 5.06 2.05
N CYS A 5 13.95 4.56 0.87
CA CYS A 5 12.53 4.39 0.54
C CYS A 5 12.06 2.98 0.91
N ILE A 6 10.96 2.89 1.66
CA ILE A 6 10.29 1.62 1.96
C ILE A 6 8.88 1.70 1.40
N LEU A 7 8.52 0.75 0.53
CA LEU A 7 7.15 0.63 0.06
C LEU A 7 6.32 -0.12 1.10
N ILE A 8 5.22 0.50 1.51
CA ILE A 8 4.19 -0.10 2.34
C ILE A 8 2.88 -0.12 1.57
N THR A 9 2.00 -1.05 1.92
CA THR A 9 0.64 -1.06 1.37
C THR A 9 -0.31 -0.24 2.23
N ASP A 10 -0.15 -0.26 3.55
CA ASP A 10 -1.19 0.20 4.50
C ASP A 10 -2.57 -0.40 4.18
N VAL A 11 -2.55 -1.68 3.77
CA VAL A 11 -3.71 -2.37 3.23
C VAL A 11 -4.66 -2.81 4.33
N MET A 12 -5.95 -2.55 4.12
CA MET A 12 -7.02 -3.04 5.00
C MET A 12 -7.41 -4.47 4.65
N LYS A 13 -8.01 -5.20 5.61
CA LYS A 13 -8.48 -6.60 5.46
C LYS A 13 -9.44 -6.84 4.27
N ILE A 14 -9.92 -5.76 3.68
CA ILE A 14 -10.92 -5.71 2.62
C ILE A 14 -10.30 -5.70 1.21
N LEU A 15 -8.98 -5.87 1.11
CA LEU A 15 -8.35 -6.35 -0.13
C LEU A 15 -8.84 -7.78 -0.40
N ASP A 16 -10.07 -7.89 -0.88
CA ASP A 16 -10.74 -9.11 -1.28
C ASP A 16 -11.08 -8.98 -2.76
N PRO A 17 -10.58 -9.87 -3.64
CA PRO A 17 -10.84 -9.80 -5.07
C PRO A 17 -12.33 -9.98 -5.42
N ASN A 18 -13.14 -10.50 -4.51
CA ASN A 18 -14.58 -10.67 -4.69
C ASN A 18 -15.39 -9.47 -4.17
N LEU A 19 -14.75 -8.56 -3.43
CA LEU A 19 -15.40 -7.39 -2.87
C LEU A 19 -15.50 -6.28 -3.93
N LYS A 20 -16.73 -6.09 -4.41
CA LYS A 20 -17.05 -5.03 -5.37
C LYS A 20 -16.91 -3.65 -4.73
N ASP A 21 -16.69 -2.66 -5.58
CA ASP A 21 -16.74 -1.25 -5.20
C ASP A 21 -18.11 -0.90 -4.62
N GLY A 22 -18.14 0.05 -3.68
CA GLY A 22 -19.35 0.42 -2.95
C GLY A 22 -19.12 0.70 -1.47
N VAL A 23 -20.22 0.85 -0.74
CA VAL A 23 -20.23 1.11 0.71
C VAL A 23 -20.21 -0.20 1.48
N HIS A 24 -19.33 -0.31 2.47
CA HIS A 24 -19.19 -1.51 3.30
C HIS A 24 -18.96 -1.17 4.77
N GLU A 25 -19.30 -2.12 5.66
CA GLU A 25 -19.10 -1.95 7.09
C GLU A 25 -17.62 -1.86 7.50
N TRP A 26 -17.37 -0.99 8.46
CA TRP A 26 -16.07 -0.78 9.09
C TRP A 26 -16.18 -0.85 10.62
N ARG A 27 -15.11 -0.48 11.32
CA ARG A 27 -15.03 -0.53 12.78
C ARG A 27 -15.93 0.53 13.41
N ASP A 28 -16.37 0.26 14.64
CA ASP A 28 -17.08 1.22 15.51
C ASP A 28 -18.35 1.81 14.88
N GLY A 29 -19.08 0.98 14.12
CA GLY A 29 -20.32 1.38 13.44
C GLY A 29 -20.12 2.33 12.25
N LYS A 30 -18.86 2.57 11.84
CA LYS A 30 -18.55 3.38 10.65
C LYS A 30 -18.63 2.53 9.39
N ARG A 31 -18.70 3.19 8.23
CA ARG A 31 -18.65 2.57 6.91
C ARG A 31 -17.56 3.21 6.07
N PHE A 32 -17.02 2.48 5.11
CA PHE A 32 -16.12 3.03 4.10
C PHE A 32 -16.74 2.93 2.71
N VAL A 33 -16.20 3.71 1.78
CA VAL A 33 -16.48 3.62 0.34
C VAL A 33 -15.23 3.10 -0.36
N LYS A 34 -15.36 1.98 -1.06
CA LYS A 34 -14.30 1.37 -1.89
C LYS A 34 -14.50 1.75 -3.36
N GLU A 35 -13.44 2.26 -3.98
CA GLU A 35 -13.40 2.61 -5.40
C GLU A 35 -12.05 2.20 -6.01
N GLY A 36 -12.01 1.09 -6.73
CA GLY A 36 -10.77 0.50 -7.23
C GLY A 36 -9.77 0.25 -6.09
N PHE A 37 -8.64 0.98 -6.10
CA PHE A 37 -7.61 0.93 -5.04
C PHE A 37 -7.78 1.97 -3.93
N LYS A 38 -8.83 2.78 -3.98
CA LYS A 38 -9.10 3.86 -3.03
C LYS A 38 -10.09 3.42 -1.96
N LEU A 39 -9.89 3.97 -0.77
CA LEU A 39 -10.73 3.69 0.39
C LEU A 39 -10.94 4.94 1.22
N TYR A 40 -12.20 5.34 1.40
CA TYR A 40 -12.59 6.56 2.11
C TYR A 40 -13.57 6.26 3.22
N LEU A 41 -13.54 7.03 4.31
CA LEU A 41 -14.62 7.02 5.30
C LEU A 41 -15.89 7.62 4.68
N GLU A 42 -17.02 6.91 4.79
CA GLU A 42 -18.27 7.33 4.16
C GLU A 42 -18.69 8.75 4.56
N GLY A 43 -19.09 9.55 3.56
CA GLY A 43 -19.51 10.94 3.75
C GLY A 43 -18.36 11.92 3.92
N THR A 44 -17.11 11.50 3.71
CA THR A 44 -15.91 12.34 3.84
C THR A 44 -14.89 12.04 2.76
N ASP A 45 -13.88 12.91 2.62
CA ASP A 45 -12.69 12.68 1.79
C ASP A 45 -11.52 12.07 2.58
N THR A 46 -11.78 11.58 3.81
CA THR A 46 -10.74 11.01 4.67
C THR A 46 -10.36 9.62 4.19
N LEU A 47 -9.08 9.41 3.88
CA LEU A 47 -8.54 8.08 3.55
C LEU A 47 -8.66 7.14 4.74
N ALA A 48 -9.11 5.90 4.48
CA ALA A 48 -9.30 4.87 5.49
C ALA A 48 -8.29 3.70 5.33
N GLY A 49 -7.04 4.02 4.97
CA GLY A 49 -6.01 3.06 4.55
C GLY A 49 -6.07 2.80 3.04
N SER A 50 -5.64 1.63 2.59
CA SER A 50 -5.65 1.25 1.17
C SER A 50 -6.27 -0.12 0.89
N VAL A 51 -6.51 -0.39 -0.39
CA VAL A 51 -6.81 -1.73 -0.93
C VAL A 51 -5.90 -2.05 -2.12
N ILE A 52 -4.62 -1.70 -2.02
CA ILE A 52 -3.61 -1.98 -3.04
C ILE A 52 -2.70 -3.14 -2.62
N SER A 53 -2.35 -4.00 -3.57
CA SER A 53 -1.36 -5.05 -3.37
C SER A 53 0.07 -4.51 -3.46
N LEU A 54 1.03 -5.18 -2.80
CA LEU A 54 2.43 -4.74 -2.81
C LEU A 54 3.04 -4.79 -4.22
N ASP A 55 2.64 -5.75 -5.07
CA ASP A 55 3.13 -5.82 -6.45
C ASP A 55 2.60 -4.66 -7.30
N ALA A 56 1.37 -4.20 -7.07
CA ALA A 56 0.84 -3.00 -7.72
C ALA A 56 1.58 -1.75 -7.23
N CYS A 57 1.95 -1.67 -5.94
CA CYS A 57 2.82 -0.61 -5.43
C CYS A 57 4.18 -0.59 -6.15
N VAL A 58 4.82 -1.75 -6.36
CA VAL A 58 6.12 -1.84 -7.08
C VAL A 58 5.99 -1.34 -8.52
N ARG A 59 4.97 -1.80 -9.26
CA ARG A 59 4.72 -1.37 -10.65
C ARG A 59 4.41 0.13 -10.73
N ASN A 60 3.57 0.63 -9.83
CA ASN A 60 3.22 2.05 -9.74
C ASN A 60 4.47 2.89 -9.41
N PHE A 61 5.28 2.47 -8.45
CA PHE A 61 6.49 3.19 -8.03
C PHE A 61 7.49 3.31 -9.18
N SER A 62 7.77 2.21 -9.90
CA SER A 62 8.63 2.24 -11.09
C SER A 62 8.05 3.16 -12.17
N ARG A 63 6.76 3.06 -12.48
CA ARG A 63 6.10 3.92 -13.48
C ARG A 63 6.12 5.41 -13.09
N PHE A 64 5.88 5.74 -11.83
CA PHE A 64 5.79 7.13 -11.36
C PHE A 64 7.14 7.82 -11.21
N THR A 65 8.18 7.07 -10.88
CA THR A 65 9.52 7.62 -10.62
C THR A 65 10.50 7.43 -11.79
N GLY A 66 10.19 6.53 -12.73
CA GLY A 66 11.11 6.11 -13.78
C GLY A 66 12.25 5.22 -13.30
N CYS A 67 12.25 4.78 -12.03
CA CYS A 67 13.27 3.87 -11.52
C CYS A 67 13.15 2.48 -12.15
N SER A 68 14.25 1.75 -12.16
CA SER A 68 14.26 0.37 -12.61
C SER A 68 13.38 -0.52 -11.74
N LEU A 69 12.88 -1.62 -12.31
CA LEU A 69 12.13 -2.61 -11.54
C LEU A 69 12.94 -3.15 -10.34
N GLY A 70 14.26 -3.30 -10.51
CA GLY A 70 15.16 -3.73 -9.42
C GLY A 70 15.21 -2.74 -8.26
N GLU A 71 15.25 -1.43 -8.53
CA GLU A 71 15.19 -0.40 -7.50
C GLU A 71 13.84 -0.37 -6.78
N ALA A 72 12.74 -0.56 -7.52
CA ALA A 72 11.41 -0.65 -6.93
C ALA A 72 11.27 -1.89 -6.01
N ILE A 73 11.76 -3.05 -6.46
CA ILE A 73 11.79 -4.28 -5.65
C ILE A 73 12.66 -4.09 -4.40
N LYS A 74 13.81 -3.44 -4.52
CA LYS A 74 14.68 -3.10 -3.38
C LYS A 74 13.92 -2.31 -2.32
N CYS A 75 13.07 -1.36 -2.72
CA CYS A 75 12.24 -0.57 -1.80
C CYS A 75 11.14 -1.41 -1.10
N ALA A 76 10.67 -2.50 -1.72
CA ALA A 76 9.66 -3.39 -1.14
C ALA A 76 10.24 -4.57 -0.33
N THR A 77 11.56 -4.83 -0.41
CA THR A 77 12.17 -6.06 0.16
C THR A 77 13.42 -5.76 0.99
N PHE A 78 14.53 -5.41 0.33
CA PHE A 78 15.83 -5.22 0.97
C PHE A 78 15.84 -4.04 1.94
N ASN A 79 15.27 -2.90 1.56
CA ASN A 79 15.23 -1.72 2.41
C ASN A 79 14.48 -1.98 3.74
N PRO A 80 13.22 -2.48 3.75
CA PRO A 80 12.56 -2.80 5.01
C PRO A 80 13.32 -3.85 5.82
N ALA A 81 13.90 -4.87 5.18
CA ALA A 81 14.70 -5.88 5.87
C ALA A 81 15.92 -5.26 6.58
N ARG A 82 16.63 -4.35 5.91
CA ARG A 82 17.78 -3.60 6.46
C ARG A 82 17.37 -2.73 7.65
N TYR A 83 16.25 -2.03 7.57
CA TYR A 83 15.83 -1.08 8.60
C TYR A 83 15.19 -1.75 9.82
N VAL A 84 14.36 -2.79 9.62
CA VAL A 84 13.66 -3.48 10.72
C VAL A 84 14.58 -4.45 11.46
N TYR A 85 15.39 -5.23 10.73
CA TYR A 85 16.21 -6.29 11.31
C TYR A 85 17.69 -5.91 11.46
N GLY A 86 18.08 -4.71 11.07
CA GLY A 86 19.49 -4.31 11.09
C GLY A 86 20.38 -5.18 10.22
N LEU A 87 19.82 -5.91 9.26
CA LEU A 87 20.59 -6.69 8.28
C LEU A 87 21.57 -5.71 7.61
N LEU A 88 22.88 -5.97 7.79
CA LEU A 88 24.02 -5.12 7.40
C LEU A 88 24.57 -4.13 8.44
N LYS A 89 24.11 -4.13 9.70
CA LYS A 89 24.91 -3.61 10.81
C LYS A 89 26.03 -4.63 11.09
N LYS A 90 27.17 -4.46 10.41
CA LYS A 90 28.46 -4.93 10.92
C LYS A 90 28.94 -3.99 12.01
#